data_AF-A0A6G8C8D1-F1
#
_entry.id   AF-A0A6G8C8D1-F1
#
_cell.length_a   1.000
_cell.length_b   1.000
_cell.length_c   1.000
_cell.angle_alpha   90.00
_cell.angle_beta   90.00
_cell.angle_gamma   90.00
#
_symmetry.space_group_name_H-M   'P 1'
#
loop_
_entity.id
_entity.type
_entity.pdbx_description
1 polymer ?
#
loop_
_entity_poly.entity_id
_entity_poly.type
_entity_poly.pdbx_seq_one_letter_code
_entity_poly.pdbx_strand_id
1 'polypeptide(L)'
;MKGHAGGVTLLIINNSRTATTSLELPKAAQRYTLSSPKLESSTVQLNGQELKLGADDALPTMTGEAVAAGKITFAPTTITFLTIADAGNKN
;
A
#
# COMPACT_ATOMS: atom_id res chain seq x y z
N MET A 1 8.43 9.28 -1.40
CA MET A 1 9.28 8.84 -0.27
C MET A 1 9.87 10.07 0.36
N LYS A 2 9.90 10.21 1.70
CA LYS A 2 10.42 11.43 2.34
C LYS A 2 11.79 11.78 1.73
N GLY A 3 11.89 12.93 1.06
CA GLY A 3 13.14 13.42 0.46
C GLY A 3 13.48 12.97 -0.97
N HIS A 4 12.65 12.18 -1.67
CA HIS A 4 12.90 11.86 -3.10
C HIS A 4 12.17 12.82 -4.03
N ALA A 5 12.92 13.70 -4.69
CA ALA A 5 12.42 14.50 -5.81
C ALA A 5 11.96 13.56 -6.94
N GLY A 6 10.82 13.88 -7.57
CA GLY A 6 10.23 13.04 -8.63
C GLY A 6 9.42 11.83 -8.15
N GLY A 7 9.30 11.62 -6.84
CA GLY A 7 8.52 10.53 -6.27
C GLY A 7 7.01 10.84 -6.22
N VAL A 8 6.18 9.85 -6.56
CA VAL A 8 4.72 9.93 -6.43
C VAL A 8 4.23 8.83 -5.50
N THR A 9 3.18 9.12 -4.72
CA THR A 9 2.45 8.11 -3.95
C THR A 9 0.99 8.14 -4.36
N LEU A 10 0.48 6.99 -4.78
CA LEU A 10 -0.92 6.78 -5.10
C LEU A 10 -1.61 6.15 -3.90
N LEU A 11 -2.82 6.63 -3.58
CA LEU A 11 -3.73 6.01 -2.62
C LEU A 11 -4.88 5.35 -3.40
N ILE A 12 -5.04 4.05 -3.20
CA ILE A 12 -6.10 3.26 -3.80
C ILE A 12 -7.01 2.77 -2.68
N ILE A 13 -8.31 3.02 -2.81
CA ILE A 13 -9.34 2.51 -1.90
C ILE A 13 -10.23 1.58 -2.72
N ASN A 14 -10.16 0.27 -2.48
CA ASN A 14 -11.16 -0.65 -3.00
C ASN A 14 -12.31 -0.76 -1.99
N ASN A 15 -13.35 0.04 -2.22
CA ASN A 15 -14.57 0.07 -1.39
C ASN A 15 -15.58 -1.03 -1.76
N SER A 16 -15.31 -1.84 -2.79
CA SER A 16 -16.13 -3.00 -3.07
C SER A 16 -16.01 -4.02 -1.96
N ARG A 17 -17.15 -4.59 -1.55
CA ARG A 17 -17.20 -5.66 -0.54
C ARG A 17 -16.84 -7.03 -1.11
N THR A 18 -16.87 -7.19 -2.42
CA THR A 18 -16.75 -8.50 -3.07
C THR A 18 -15.86 -8.51 -4.31
N ALA A 19 -15.75 -7.38 -5.01
CA ALA A 19 -15.00 -7.30 -6.26
C ALA A 19 -13.58 -6.80 -6.05
N THR A 20 -12.63 -7.37 -6.79
CA THR A 20 -11.29 -6.81 -6.92
C THR A 20 -11.30 -5.58 -7.82
N THR A 21 -10.35 -4.67 -7.61
CA THR A 21 -10.04 -3.56 -8.52
C THR A 21 -8.66 -3.78 -9.10
N SER A 22 -8.42 -3.34 -10.35
CA SER A 22 -7.09 -3.38 -10.95
C SER A 22 -6.69 -2.02 -11.52
N LEU A 23 -5.39 -1.75 -11.53
CA LEU A 23 -4.77 -0.57 -12.15
C LEU A 23 -3.57 -1.03 -12.97
N GLU A 24 -3.42 -0.48 -14.18
CA GLU A 24 -2.19 -0.65 -14.96
C GLU A 24 -1.16 0.38 -14.51
N LEU A 25 0.02 -0.08 -14.07
CA LEU A 25 1.09 0.79 -13.60
C LEU A 25 2.30 0.76 -14.54
N PRO A 26 2.73 1.89 -15.12
CA PRO A 26 3.78 1.91 -16.13
C PRO A 26 5.20 1.71 -15.57
N LYS A 27 5.37 1.81 -14.24
CA LYS A 27 6.66 1.71 -13.56
C LYS A 27 6.53 0.80 -12.34
N ALA A 28 7.65 0.21 -11.89
CA ALA A 28 7.69 -0.53 -10.66
C ALA A 28 7.41 0.38 -9.44
N ALA A 29 6.90 -0.21 -8.36
CA ALA A 29 6.56 0.51 -7.14
C ALA A 29 6.82 -0.34 -5.89
N GLN A 30 6.66 0.30 -4.73
CA GLN A 30 6.50 -0.39 -3.45
C GLN A 30 5.04 -0.33 -3.04
N ARG A 31 4.50 -1.46 -2.59
CA ARG A 31 3.11 -1.65 -2.20
C ARG A 31 2.98 -1.75 -0.69
N TYR A 32 1.99 -1.03 -0.16
CA TYR A 32 1.62 -1.02 1.24
C TYR A 32 0.10 -1.16 1.34
N THR A 33 -0.39 -2.39 1.46
CA THR A 33 -1.81 -2.68 1.60
C THR A 33 -2.18 -2.79 3.06
N LEU A 34 -3.11 -1.94 3.50
CA LEU A 34 -3.84 -2.06 4.74
C LEU A 34 -5.08 -2.94 4.51
N SER A 35 -5.18 -4.00 5.30
CA SER A 35 -6.30 -4.94 5.31
C SER A 35 -6.67 -5.32 6.74
N SER A 36 -7.82 -5.97 6.89
CA SER A 36 -8.24 -6.56 8.15
C SER A 36 -9.04 -7.84 7.89
N PRO A 37 -8.97 -8.87 8.76
CA PRO A 37 -9.83 -10.04 8.67
C PRO A 37 -11.33 -9.72 8.75
N LYS A 38 -11.70 -8.62 9.44
CA LYS A 38 -13.07 -8.11 9.57
C LYS A 38 -13.05 -6.58 9.48
N LEU A 39 -14.01 -5.99 8.78
CA LEU A 39 -14.03 -4.54 8.56
C LEU A 39 -14.12 -3.75 9.88
N GLU A 40 -14.79 -4.32 10.89
CA GLU A 40 -15.00 -3.76 12.21
C GLU A 40 -13.90 -4.15 13.22
N SER A 41 -12.81 -4.79 12.77
CA SER A 41 -11.69 -5.14 13.65
C SER A 41 -11.01 -3.89 14.20
N SER A 42 -10.52 -3.98 15.44
CA SER A 42 -9.63 -2.96 16.02
C SER A 42 -8.16 -3.10 15.56
N THR A 43 -7.84 -4.17 14.83
CA THR A 43 -6.50 -4.45 14.31
C THR A 43 -6.45 -4.26 12.81
N VAL A 44 -5.29 -3.83 12.31
CA VAL A 44 -5.00 -3.67 10.89
C VAL A 44 -3.71 -4.42 10.54
N GLN A 45 -3.67 -4.97 9.34
CA GLN A 45 -2.48 -5.61 8.79
C GLN A 45 -1.88 -4.73 7.69
N LEU A 46 -0.56 -4.60 7.67
CA LEU A 46 0.20 -4.10 6.56
C LEU A 46 0.78 -5.30 5.79
N ASN A 47 0.39 -5.45 4.52
CA ASN A 47 0.89 -6.52 3.66
C ASN A 47 0.73 -7.92 4.32
N GLY A 48 -0.41 -8.12 5.00
CA GLY A 48 -0.72 -9.36 5.71
C GLY A 48 -0.08 -9.51 7.10
N GLN A 49 0.77 -8.58 7.54
CA GLN A 49 1.39 -8.58 8.87
C GLN A 49 0.67 -7.59 9.79
N GLU A 50 0.25 -8.03 10.97
CA GLU A 50 -0.41 -7.15 11.95
C GLU A 50 0.49 -5.99 12.36
N LEU A 51 -0.04 -4.78 12.25
CA LEU A 51 0.62 -3.58 12.77
C LEU A 51 0.35 -3.49 14.28
N LYS A 52 1.40 -3.73 15.06
CA LYS A 52 1.38 -3.59 16.51
C LYS A 52 2.66 -2.91 16.99
N LEU A 53 2.58 -2.24 18.14
CA LEU A 53 3.76 -1.67 18.78
C LEU A 53 4.73 -2.79 19.20
N GLY A 54 6.02 -2.49 19.10
CA GLY A 54 7.09 -3.31 19.66
C GLY A 54 7.23 -3.11 21.17
N ALA A 55 8.33 -3.62 21.72
CA ALA A 55 8.71 -3.30 23.10
C ALA A 55 8.87 -1.77 23.27
N ASP A 56 8.56 -1.28 24.47
CA ASP A 56 8.68 0.14 24.84
C ASP A 56 7.92 1.10 23.91
N ASP A 57 6.72 0.68 23.46
CA ASP A 57 5.86 1.42 22.54
C ASP A 57 6.52 1.81 21.21
N ALA A 58 7.56 1.07 20.80
CA ALA A 58 8.25 1.31 19.55
C ALA A 58 7.32 1.14 18.35
N LEU A 59 7.35 2.11 17.43
CA LEU A 59 6.61 2.00 16.17
C LEU A 59 7.16 0.83 15.33
N PRO A 60 6.28 -0.02 14.77
CA PRO A 60 6.72 -1.09 13.88
C PRO A 60 7.31 -0.52 12.59
N THR A 61 8.22 -1.27 11.99
CA THR A 61 8.75 -0.92 10.65
C THR A 61 7.67 -1.12 9.60
N MET A 62 7.44 -0.09 8.79
CA MET A 62 6.50 -0.13 7.66
C MET A 62 7.22 -0.63 6.41
N THR A 63 7.25 -1.94 6.20
CA THR A 63 7.95 -2.56 5.07
C THR A 63 7.03 -2.67 3.85
N GLY A 64 7.51 -2.18 2.71
CA GLY A 64 6.80 -2.28 1.43
C GLY A 64 7.09 -3.60 0.73
N GLU A 65 6.14 -4.03 -0.10
CA GLU A 65 6.33 -5.14 -1.03
C GLU A 65 6.67 -4.60 -2.42
N ALA A 66 7.76 -5.08 -3.03
CA ALA A 66 8.11 -4.70 -4.39
C ALA A 66 7.06 -5.24 -5.38
N VAL A 67 6.57 -4.36 -6.25
CA VAL A 67 5.66 -4.73 -7.34
C VAL A 67 6.25 -4.26 -8.67
N ALA A 68 6.22 -5.15 -9.66
CA ALA A 68 6.66 -4.83 -11.01
C ALA A 68 5.69 -3.86 -11.71
N ALA A 69 6.15 -3.22 -12.79
CA ALA A 69 5.26 -2.55 -13.72
C ALA A 69 4.28 -3.56 -14.32
N GLY A 70 3.08 -3.09 -14.67
CA GLY A 70 2.01 -3.90 -15.23
C GLY A 70 0.70 -3.77 -14.46
N LYS A 71 -0.20 -4.73 -14.68
CA LYS A 71 -1.48 -4.83 -13.99
C LYS A 71 -1.30 -5.21 -12.52
N ILE A 72 -1.72 -4.33 -11.62
CA ILE A 72 -1.77 -4.57 -10.17
C ILE A 72 -3.22 -4.76 -9.75
N THR A 73 -3.49 -5.78 -8.95
CA THR A 73 -4.84 -6.09 -8.43
C THR A 73 -4.92 -5.87 -6.91
N PHE A 74 -6.02 -5.28 -6.49
CA PHE A 74 -6.34 -4.92 -5.11
C PHE A 74 -7.57 -5.71 -4.66
N ALA A 75 -7.44 -6.41 -3.53
CA ALA A 75 -8.52 -7.18 -2.94
C ALA A 75 -9.68 -6.29 -2.48
N PRO A 76 -10.91 -6.82 -2.34
CA PRO A 76 -12.05 -6.11 -1.75
C PRO A 76 -11.70 -5.52 -0.39
N THR A 77 -12.34 -4.41 -0.01
CA THR A 77 -12.22 -3.80 1.33
C THR A 77 -10.78 -3.51 1.77
N THR A 78 -9.92 -3.06 0.86
CA THR A 78 -8.53 -2.70 1.17
C THR A 78 -8.22 -1.24 0.88
N ILE A 79 -7.24 -0.71 1.60
CA ILE A 79 -6.60 0.57 1.31
C ILE A 79 -5.16 0.25 0.93
N THR A 80 -4.68 0.72 -0.21
CA THR A 80 -3.31 0.44 -0.66
C THR A 80 -2.59 1.73 -1.05
N PHE A 81 -1.37 1.90 -0.57
CA PHE A 81 -0.44 2.90 -1.07
C PHE A 81 0.51 2.24 -2.06
N LEU A 82 0.73 2.89 -3.20
CA LEU A 82 1.81 2.55 -4.13
C LEU A 82 2.77 3.73 -4.20
N THR A 83 4.04 3.50 -3.86
CA THR A 83 5.08 4.53 -3.96
C THR A 83 5.97 4.27 -5.17
N ILE A 84 6.05 5.23 -6.08
CA ILE A 84 6.87 5.18 -7.28
C ILE A 84 8.02 6.16 -7.06
N ALA A 85 9.26 5.67 -7.09
CA ALA A 85 10.45 6.48 -6.76
C ALA A 85 10.76 7.54 -7.82
N ASP A 86 10.70 7.12 -9.07
CA ASP A 86 10.91 7.97 -10.24
C ASP A 86 9.63 7.96 -11.06
N ALA A 87 8.69 8.86 -10.77
CA ALA A 87 7.42 8.93 -11.49
C ALA A 87 7.55 9.68 -12.84
N GLY A 88 8.70 10.31 -13.12
CA GLY A 88 8.91 11.09 -14.34
C GLY A 88 8.03 12.35 -14.45
N ASN A 89 7.51 12.86 -13.32
CA ASN A 89 6.85 14.15 -13.29
C ASN A 89 7.88 15.29 -13.38
N LYS A 90 7.62 16.28 -14.24
CA LYS A 90 8.45 17.47 -14.35
C LYS A 90 8.05 18.44 -13.23
N ASN A 91 9.03 18.91 -12.46
CA ASN A 91 8.86 20.03 -11.53
C ASN A 91 8.78 21.35 -12.28
#